data_AF-A0A8J4QVU2-F1
#
_entry.id   AF-A0A8J4QVU2-F1
#
_cell.length_a   1.000
_cell.length_b   1.000
_cell.length_c   1.000
_cell.angle_alpha   90.00
_cell.angle_beta   90.00
_cell.angle_gamma   90.00
#
_symmetry.space_group_name_H-M   'P 1'
#
loop_
_entity.id
_entity.type
_entity.pdbx_description
1 polymer ?
#
loop_
_entity_poly.entity_id
_entity_poly.type
_entity_poly.pdbx_seq_one_letter_code
_entity_poly.pdbx_strand_id
1 'polypeptide(L)'
;MQSWLRDHFFKGIKERKERERLFLENGSKVLEKLVASCNGKPVPLRTFSAQELCQATNNYCENLVWNWYKGSLEERIVLVKRSLDSIEWADFFINDIVISAQMCGHSNVLRPIGCCLETQHPILVYEFAANGILSDRIYVSRVTMLQYQPMPWEKRLKIARQIAHVISYLHTAFHRPVIHMTIDMYSILLDEHDVPKLSNFLISVAIPKGETDVEAYEGIRNTRYCTPEFRASGKVTEKTDVYKFGGLLLELFTGKDSDVITQLPIYKSLVAYPAQGSCINEIVDPAIMADGKESASLQRQLQAVLDLILICTKEDPQRRPSMVDVTKELRQIERNRPDKPVCILNNKGELSIISAYGISQSHRFAQAGEELLGSLRI
;
A
#
# COMPACT_ATOMS: atom_id res chain seq x y z
N MET A 1 -51.84 -16.78 -14.79
CA MET A 1 -50.81 -17.78 -14.45
C MET A 1 -49.87 -18.11 -15.62
N GLN A 2 -50.38 -18.37 -16.85
CA GLN A 2 -49.53 -18.70 -18.01
C GLN A 2 -48.67 -17.56 -18.59
N SER A 3 -49.08 -16.28 -18.46
CA SER A 3 -48.25 -15.13 -18.87
C SER A 3 -47.03 -14.97 -17.98
N TRP A 4 -47.26 -14.96 -16.65
CA TRP A 4 -46.20 -14.81 -15.65
C TRP A 4 -45.11 -15.91 -15.75
N LEU A 5 -45.50 -17.17 -15.98
CA LEU A 5 -44.54 -18.26 -16.18
C LEU A 5 -43.69 -18.08 -17.45
N ARG A 6 -44.30 -17.57 -18.54
CA ARG A 6 -43.56 -17.24 -19.77
C ARG A 6 -42.62 -16.07 -19.55
N ASP A 7 -43.09 -14.99 -18.93
CA ASP A 7 -42.29 -13.80 -18.66
C ASP A 7 -41.10 -14.12 -17.74
N HIS A 8 -41.32 -14.95 -16.71
CA HIS A 8 -40.28 -15.43 -15.81
C HIS A 8 -39.26 -16.33 -16.53
N PHE A 9 -39.72 -17.22 -17.41
CA PHE A 9 -38.85 -18.07 -18.22
C PHE A 9 -37.98 -17.27 -19.20
N PHE A 10 -38.56 -16.32 -19.93
CA PHE A 10 -37.82 -15.44 -20.85
C PHE A 10 -36.84 -14.52 -20.10
N LYS A 11 -37.23 -14.03 -18.92
CA LYS A 11 -36.33 -13.27 -18.03
C LYS A 11 -35.12 -14.11 -17.62
N GLY A 12 -35.34 -15.35 -17.20
CA GLY A 12 -34.26 -16.28 -16.84
C GLY A 12 -33.31 -16.60 -18.00
N ILE A 13 -33.82 -16.77 -19.22
CA ILE A 13 -32.98 -16.95 -20.42
C ILE A 13 -32.13 -15.70 -20.68
N LYS A 14 -32.72 -14.51 -20.58
CA LYS A 14 -32.01 -13.25 -20.81
C LYS A 14 -30.89 -13.05 -19.79
N GLU A 15 -31.18 -13.29 -18.51
CA GLU A 15 -30.19 -13.21 -17.44
C GLU A 15 -29.04 -14.20 -17.62
N ARG A 16 -29.33 -15.44 -18.05
CA ARG A 16 -28.30 -16.44 -18.34
C ARG A 16 -27.40 -16.03 -19.50
N LYS A 17 -27.98 -15.55 -20.59
CA LYS A 17 -27.22 -15.06 -21.75
C LYS A 17 -26.33 -13.88 -21.38
N GLU A 18 -26.82 -12.98 -20.52
CA GLU A 18 -26.03 -11.85 -20.05
C GLU A 18 -24.86 -12.28 -19.16
N ARG A 19 -25.07 -13.23 -18.25
CA ARG A 19 -24.00 -13.83 -17.44
C ARG A 19 -22.92 -14.49 -18.29
N GLU A 20 -23.32 -15.26 -19.31
CA GLU A 20 -22.40 -15.89 -20.26
C GLU A 20 -21.61 -14.83 -21.06
N ARG A 21 -22.28 -13.76 -21.50
CA ARG A 21 -21.63 -12.63 -22.19
C ARG A 21 -20.58 -11.97 -21.29
N LEU A 22 -20.94 -11.63 -20.05
CA LEU A 22 -20.04 -11.01 -19.07
C LEU A 22 -18.87 -11.92 -18.71
N PHE A 23 -19.13 -13.22 -18.54
CA PHE A 23 -18.08 -14.21 -18.26
C PHE A 23 -17.02 -14.23 -19.36
N LEU A 24 -17.44 -14.23 -20.63
CA LEU A 24 -16.52 -14.21 -21.77
C LEU A 24 -15.78 -12.86 -21.88
N GLU A 25 -16.48 -11.74 -21.73
CA GLU A 25 -15.89 -10.40 -21.81
C GLU A 25 -14.84 -10.18 -20.69
N ASN A 26 -15.23 -10.36 -19.44
CA ASN A 26 -14.34 -10.21 -18.30
C ASN A 26 -13.22 -11.26 -18.33
N GLY A 27 -13.55 -12.51 -18.70
CA GLY A 27 -12.58 -13.60 -18.84
C GLY A 27 -11.50 -13.31 -19.87
N SER A 28 -11.86 -12.75 -21.03
CA SER A 28 -10.89 -12.36 -22.06
C SER A 28 -9.90 -11.30 -21.53
N LYS A 29 -10.41 -10.26 -20.87
CA LYS A 29 -9.59 -9.20 -20.26
C LYS A 29 -8.66 -9.72 -19.16
N VAL A 30 -9.16 -10.59 -18.27
CA VAL A 30 -8.32 -11.23 -17.22
C VAL A 30 -7.21 -12.05 -17.87
N LEU A 31 -7.55 -12.87 -18.87
CA LEU A 31 -6.59 -13.72 -19.57
C LEU A 31 -5.51 -12.90 -20.27
N GLU A 32 -5.89 -11.89 -21.04
CA GLU A 32 -4.96 -11.00 -21.74
C GLU A 32 -3.98 -10.33 -20.77
N LYS A 33 -4.49 -9.78 -19.67
CA LYS A 33 -3.65 -9.15 -18.65
C LYS A 33 -2.76 -10.14 -17.90
N LEU A 34 -3.24 -11.35 -17.56
CA LEU A 34 -2.40 -12.38 -16.94
C LEU A 34 -1.28 -12.83 -17.87
N VAL A 35 -1.56 -13.01 -19.17
CA VAL A 35 -0.53 -13.38 -20.16
C VAL A 35 0.53 -12.27 -20.24
N ALA A 36 0.11 -11.01 -20.29
CA ALA A 36 1.02 -9.86 -20.32
C ALA A 36 1.85 -9.69 -19.03
N SER A 37 1.28 -9.94 -17.86
CA SER A 37 1.92 -9.70 -16.56
C SER A 37 2.73 -10.88 -16.01
N CYS A 38 2.30 -12.13 -16.28
CA CYS A 38 2.90 -13.34 -15.70
C CYS A 38 3.75 -14.14 -16.71
N ASN A 39 3.99 -13.62 -17.92
CA ASN A 39 4.69 -14.31 -19.02
C ASN A 39 4.11 -15.72 -19.30
N GLY A 40 2.78 -15.86 -19.21
CA GLY A 40 2.08 -17.12 -19.43
C GLY A 40 2.25 -18.18 -18.33
N LYS A 41 2.87 -17.86 -17.19
CA LYS A 41 2.92 -18.77 -16.05
C LYS A 41 1.50 -18.98 -15.50
N PRO A 42 1.07 -20.23 -15.27
CA PRO A 42 -0.26 -20.49 -14.74
C PRO A 42 -0.36 -19.94 -13.32
N VAL A 43 -1.37 -19.12 -13.06
CA VAL A 43 -1.79 -18.76 -11.70
C VAL A 43 -3.01 -19.60 -11.36
N PRO A 44 -3.01 -20.34 -10.25
CA PRO A 44 -4.12 -21.21 -9.87
C PRO A 44 -5.29 -20.38 -9.29
N LEU A 45 -5.95 -19.57 -10.12
CA LEU A 45 -7.18 -18.87 -9.76
C LEU A 45 -8.38 -19.78 -9.99
N ARG A 46 -9.22 -19.92 -8.97
CA ARG A 46 -10.51 -20.61 -9.08
C ARG A 46 -11.55 -19.71 -9.72
N THR A 47 -12.45 -20.30 -10.50
CA THR A 47 -13.66 -19.64 -10.98
C THR A 47 -14.83 -20.00 -10.08
N PHE A 48 -15.59 -19.00 -9.65
CA PHE A 48 -16.78 -19.16 -8.83
C PHE A 48 -18.02 -18.60 -9.55
N SER A 49 -19.20 -19.12 -9.23
CA SER A 49 -20.46 -18.53 -9.71
C SER A 49 -20.95 -17.42 -8.78
N ALA A 50 -21.75 -16.49 -9.31
CA ALA A 50 -22.37 -15.45 -8.50
C ALA A 50 -23.31 -16.04 -7.43
N GLN A 51 -23.98 -17.16 -7.75
CA GLN A 51 -24.84 -17.87 -6.81
C GLN A 51 -24.03 -18.48 -5.66
N GLU A 52 -22.93 -19.14 -5.96
CA GLU A 52 -22.03 -19.73 -4.96
C GLU A 52 -21.50 -18.67 -4.00
N LEU A 53 -21.01 -17.54 -4.51
CA LEU A 53 -20.50 -16.46 -3.64
C LEU A 53 -21.61 -15.78 -2.84
N CYS A 54 -22.83 -15.69 -3.38
CA CYS A 54 -24.00 -15.23 -2.64
C CYS A 54 -24.31 -16.16 -1.46
N GLN A 55 -24.28 -17.48 -1.68
CA GLN A 55 -24.50 -18.47 -0.62
C GLN A 55 -23.38 -18.45 0.42
N ALA A 56 -22.12 -18.43 -0.03
CA ALA A 56 -20.94 -18.42 0.82
C ALA A 56 -20.91 -17.23 1.78
N THR A 57 -21.47 -16.10 1.39
CA THR A 57 -21.52 -14.85 2.17
C THR A 57 -22.87 -14.61 2.86
N ASN A 58 -23.78 -15.60 2.81
CA ASN A 58 -25.15 -15.48 3.32
C ASN A 58 -25.86 -14.22 2.80
N ASN A 59 -25.89 -14.05 1.48
CA ASN A 59 -26.39 -12.86 0.79
C ASN A 59 -25.63 -11.57 1.16
N TYR A 60 -24.32 -11.67 1.34
CA TYR A 60 -23.46 -10.52 1.65
C TYR A 60 -23.86 -9.82 2.97
N CYS A 61 -24.27 -10.58 3.99
CA CYS A 61 -24.82 -10.02 5.21
C CYS A 61 -23.76 -9.44 6.17
N GLU A 62 -22.57 -10.03 6.23
CA GLU A 62 -21.49 -9.64 7.14
C GLU A 62 -20.47 -8.79 6.38
N ASN A 63 -20.77 -7.49 6.26
CA ASN A 63 -19.82 -6.50 5.78
C ASN A 63 -18.81 -6.20 6.89
N LEU A 64 -17.53 -6.45 6.62
CA LEU A 64 -16.46 -6.15 7.56
C LEU A 64 -16.15 -4.65 7.50
N VAL A 65 -15.63 -4.19 6.35
CA VAL A 65 -15.37 -2.78 6.04
C VAL A 65 -15.44 -2.56 4.52
N TRP A 66 -16.02 -1.45 4.08
CA TRP A 66 -16.15 -1.06 2.67
C TRP A 66 -16.80 -2.15 1.83
N ASN A 67 -16.04 -2.76 0.91
CA ASN A 67 -16.47 -3.76 -0.06
C ASN A 67 -16.05 -5.19 0.31
N TRP A 68 -15.58 -5.41 1.54
CA TRP A 68 -15.16 -6.72 2.03
C TRP A 68 -16.27 -7.43 2.80
N TYR A 69 -16.57 -8.65 2.38
CA TYR A 69 -17.54 -9.54 3.00
C TYR A 69 -16.86 -10.79 3.47
N LYS A 70 -17.23 -11.25 4.66
CA LYS A 70 -16.81 -12.57 5.14
C LYS A 70 -17.65 -13.64 4.45
N GLY A 71 -17.02 -14.73 4.03
CA GLY A 71 -17.70 -15.89 3.49
C GLY A 71 -17.08 -17.21 3.95
N SER A 72 -17.76 -18.30 3.64
CA SER A 72 -17.27 -19.66 3.85
C SER A 72 -17.39 -20.48 2.56
N LEU A 73 -16.28 -21.00 2.06
CA LEU A 73 -16.20 -21.87 0.89
C LEU A 73 -15.51 -23.17 1.29
N GLU A 74 -16.17 -24.32 1.10
CA GLU A 74 -15.62 -25.65 1.46
C GLU A 74 -15.11 -25.69 2.92
N GLU A 75 -15.92 -25.15 3.85
CA GLU A 75 -15.59 -25.03 5.29
C GLU A 75 -14.39 -24.11 5.62
N ARG A 76 -13.86 -23.38 4.63
CA ARG A 76 -12.79 -22.40 4.83
C ARG A 76 -13.35 -20.99 4.79
N ILE A 77 -12.99 -20.20 5.79
CA ILE A 77 -13.33 -18.78 5.82
C ILE A 77 -12.53 -18.07 4.73
N VAL A 78 -13.20 -17.17 4.00
CA VAL A 78 -12.63 -16.38 2.90
C VAL A 78 -13.07 -14.92 3.00
N LEU A 79 -12.33 -14.04 2.33
CA LEU A 79 -12.74 -12.67 2.08
C LEU A 79 -13.27 -12.54 0.65
N VAL A 80 -14.47 -11.99 0.51
CA VAL A 80 -15.14 -11.73 -0.77
C VAL A 80 -15.21 -10.23 -0.98
N LYS A 81 -14.58 -9.73 -2.04
CA LYS A 81 -14.59 -8.31 -2.41
C LYS A 81 -15.59 -8.09 -3.54
N ARG A 82 -16.56 -7.20 -3.33
CA ARG A 82 -17.63 -6.92 -4.31
C ARG A 82 -17.90 -5.42 -4.45
N SER A 83 -18.05 -4.92 -5.67
CA SER A 83 -18.42 -3.51 -5.91
C SER A 83 -19.71 -3.11 -5.19
N LEU A 84 -19.70 -1.93 -4.57
CA LEU A 84 -20.88 -1.29 -3.98
C LEU A 84 -21.60 -0.37 -4.99
N ASP A 85 -20.89 0.07 -6.03
CA ASP A 85 -21.37 1.08 -6.97
C ASP A 85 -21.73 0.50 -8.34
N SER A 86 -22.63 1.19 -9.04
CA SER A 86 -23.13 0.86 -10.39
C SER A 86 -22.30 1.44 -11.54
N ILE A 87 -21.30 2.28 -11.25
CA ILE A 87 -20.43 2.90 -12.26
C ILE A 87 -19.51 1.84 -12.87
N GLU A 88 -19.08 1.97 -14.13
CA GLU A 88 -18.24 0.99 -14.83
C GLU A 88 -16.82 0.87 -14.22
N TRP A 89 -16.65 0.01 -13.22
CA TRP A 89 -15.38 -0.27 -12.51
C TRP A 89 -14.79 -1.66 -12.85
N ALA A 90 -15.33 -2.36 -13.85
CA ALA A 90 -14.97 -3.76 -14.12
C ALA A 90 -13.46 -3.95 -14.32
N ASP A 91 -12.83 -3.06 -15.11
CA ASP A 91 -11.41 -3.13 -15.42
C ASP A 91 -10.51 -2.93 -14.18
N PHE A 92 -10.98 -2.21 -13.16
CA PHE A 92 -10.25 -2.04 -11.90
C PHE A 92 -10.28 -3.31 -11.06
N PHE A 93 -11.42 -4.00 -10.97
CA PHE A 93 -11.50 -5.30 -10.29
C PHE A 93 -10.68 -6.37 -11.02
N ILE A 94 -10.67 -6.35 -12.35
CA ILE A 94 -9.78 -7.18 -13.17
C ILE A 94 -8.31 -6.85 -12.86
N ASN A 95 -7.97 -5.57 -12.74
CA ASN A 95 -6.62 -5.14 -12.39
C ASN A 95 -6.19 -5.67 -11.03
N ASP A 96 -7.07 -5.59 -10.03
CA ASP A 96 -6.82 -6.03 -8.67
C ASP A 96 -6.51 -7.53 -8.62
N ILE A 97 -7.33 -8.36 -9.25
CA ILE A 97 -7.10 -9.81 -9.26
C ILE A 97 -5.84 -10.19 -10.04
N VAL A 98 -5.54 -9.53 -11.16
CA VAL A 98 -4.34 -9.81 -11.98
C VAL A 98 -3.06 -9.47 -11.23
N ILE A 99 -2.98 -8.29 -10.61
CA ILE A 99 -1.77 -7.87 -9.90
C ILE A 99 -1.62 -8.68 -8.61
N SER A 100 -2.74 -8.93 -7.89
CA SER A 100 -2.74 -9.83 -6.73
C SER A 100 -2.23 -11.23 -7.09
N ALA A 101 -2.63 -11.75 -8.26
CA ALA A 101 -2.19 -13.03 -8.80
C ALA A 101 -0.69 -13.02 -9.15
N GLN A 102 -0.21 -11.98 -9.82
CA GLN A 102 1.21 -11.79 -10.12
C GLN A 102 2.06 -11.73 -8.83
N MET A 103 1.49 -11.17 -7.76
CA MET A 103 2.13 -11.00 -6.46
C MET A 103 1.89 -12.15 -5.47
N CYS A 104 1.17 -13.21 -5.86
CA CYS A 104 0.68 -14.22 -4.92
C CYS A 104 1.78 -15.04 -4.21
N GLY A 105 3.01 -15.00 -4.72
CA GLY A 105 4.18 -15.62 -4.10
C GLY A 105 4.79 -14.80 -2.95
N HIS A 106 4.40 -13.54 -2.78
CA HIS A 106 4.92 -12.67 -1.73
C HIS A 106 4.11 -12.83 -0.44
N SER A 107 4.77 -13.19 0.68
CA SER A 107 4.11 -13.51 1.96
C SER A 107 3.28 -12.38 2.56
N ASN A 108 3.63 -11.13 2.24
CA ASN A 108 2.96 -9.91 2.72
C ASN A 108 1.98 -9.30 1.71
N VAL A 109 1.52 -10.05 0.71
CA VAL A 109 0.41 -9.66 -0.17
C VAL A 109 -0.79 -10.55 0.13
N LEU A 110 -1.99 -9.96 0.15
CA LEU A 110 -3.22 -10.71 0.35
C LEU A 110 -3.44 -11.67 -0.82
N ARG A 111 -3.33 -12.97 -0.55
CA ARG A 111 -3.33 -13.97 -1.62
C ARG A 111 -4.72 -14.13 -2.23
N PRO A 112 -4.87 -14.01 -3.56
CA PRO A 112 -6.13 -14.31 -4.22
C PRO A 112 -6.36 -15.83 -4.27
N ILE A 113 -7.62 -16.23 -4.12
CA ILE A 113 -8.09 -17.61 -4.31
C ILE A 113 -8.73 -17.76 -5.68
N GLY A 114 -9.48 -16.74 -6.13
CA GLY A 114 -10.21 -16.80 -7.38
C GLY A 114 -11.16 -15.62 -7.58
N CYS A 115 -12.04 -15.74 -8.56
CA CYS A 115 -13.02 -14.72 -8.88
C CYS A 115 -14.28 -15.28 -9.55
N CYS A 116 -15.36 -14.51 -9.49
CA CYS A 116 -16.55 -14.66 -10.32
C CYS A 116 -16.52 -13.58 -11.41
N LEU A 117 -16.67 -13.99 -12.67
CA LEU A 117 -16.56 -13.14 -13.85
C LEU A 117 -17.89 -12.93 -14.58
N GLU A 118 -18.95 -13.61 -14.16
CA GLU A 118 -20.28 -13.54 -14.78
C GLU A 118 -21.14 -12.34 -14.29
N THR A 119 -20.50 -11.36 -13.64
CA THR A 119 -21.14 -10.16 -13.09
C THR A 119 -20.57 -8.90 -13.74
N GLN A 120 -21.33 -7.80 -13.72
CA GLN A 120 -20.90 -6.51 -14.31
C GLN A 120 -19.53 -6.08 -13.78
N HIS A 121 -19.31 -6.22 -12.48
CA HIS A 121 -18.01 -6.11 -11.84
C HIS A 121 -17.61 -7.48 -11.32
N PRO A 122 -16.41 -7.97 -11.64
CA PRO A 122 -15.92 -9.21 -11.05
C PRO A 122 -15.98 -9.19 -9.53
N ILE A 123 -16.40 -10.30 -8.94
CA ILE A 123 -16.37 -10.50 -7.48
C ILE A 123 -15.12 -11.30 -7.17
N LEU A 124 -14.28 -10.79 -6.28
CA LEU A 124 -12.96 -11.37 -6.02
C LEU A 124 -12.97 -12.14 -4.71
N VAL A 125 -12.22 -13.24 -4.64
CA VAL A 125 -12.11 -14.09 -3.46
C VAL A 125 -10.66 -14.18 -3.05
N TYR A 126 -10.40 -13.91 -1.77
CA TYR A 126 -9.07 -13.87 -1.17
C TYR A 126 -9.01 -14.76 0.07
N GLU A 127 -7.78 -15.07 0.50
CA GLU A 127 -7.55 -15.67 1.81
C GLU A 127 -8.10 -14.80 2.94
N PHE A 128 -8.48 -15.43 4.04
CA PHE A 128 -9.01 -14.71 5.19
C PHE A 128 -7.88 -14.09 6.02
N ALA A 129 -8.04 -12.81 6.36
CA ALA A 129 -7.13 -12.08 7.24
C ALA A 129 -7.86 -11.84 8.57
N ALA A 130 -7.62 -12.71 9.55
CA ALA A 130 -8.45 -12.84 10.74
C ALA A 130 -8.49 -11.60 11.64
N ASN A 131 -7.44 -10.77 11.60
CA ASN A 131 -7.31 -9.59 12.44
C ASN A 131 -7.78 -8.30 11.73
N GLY A 132 -8.43 -8.43 10.57
CA GLY A 132 -9.10 -7.33 9.88
C GLY A 132 -8.15 -6.32 9.25
N ILE A 133 -8.64 -5.11 9.00
CA ILE A 133 -7.84 -4.02 8.43
C ILE A 133 -6.98 -3.34 9.48
N LEU A 134 -5.82 -2.83 9.08
CA LEU A 134 -4.85 -2.21 9.98
C LEU A 134 -5.41 -0.96 10.68
N SER A 135 -6.26 -0.18 10.03
CA SER A 135 -6.87 1.03 10.61
C SER A 135 -7.63 0.72 11.90
N ASP A 136 -8.32 -0.41 11.97
CA ASP A 136 -9.12 -0.80 13.14
C ASP A 136 -8.24 -1.12 14.35
N ARG A 137 -6.98 -1.47 14.12
CA ARG A 137 -5.98 -1.77 15.15
C ARG A 137 -5.18 -0.56 15.60
N ILE A 138 -5.16 0.52 14.80
CA ILE A 138 -4.36 1.72 15.06
C ILE A 138 -5.22 2.91 15.49
N TYR A 139 -6.31 3.21 14.79
CA TYR A 139 -7.11 4.42 15.07
C TYR A 139 -7.96 4.33 16.34
N VAL A 140 -7.94 3.20 17.06
CA VAL A 140 -8.70 2.89 18.29
C VAL A 140 -9.98 3.73 18.37
N SER A 141 -10.98 3.31 17.58
CA SER A 141 -12.29 3.92 17.66
C SER A 141 -12.83 3.74 19.09
N ARG A 142 -13.04 4.85 19.80
CA ARG A 142 -13.82 4.86 21.06
C ARG A 142 -15.26 4.35 20.87
N VAL A 143 -15.68 4.11 19.62
CA VAL A 143 -17.05 3.69 19.25
C VAL A 143 -17.16 2.17 19.06
N THR A 144 -16.09 1.47 18.70
CA THR A 144 -16.12 0.00 18.61
C THR A 144 -15.77 -0.57 19.97
N MET A 145 -16.74 -1.20 20.64
CA MET A 145 -16.60 -1.98 21.89
C MET A 145 -15.69 -3.23 21.74
N LEU A 146 -14.80 -3.24 20.76
CA LEU A 146 -13.76 -4.24 20.58
C LEU A 146 -12.55 -3.77 21.39
N GLN A 147 -12.32 -4.44 22.53
CA GLN A 147 -11.16 -4.22 23.39
C GLN A 147 -9.87 -4.72 22.72
N TYR A 148 -9.44 -4.09 21.62
CA TYR A 148 -8.10 -4.30 21.11
C TYR A 148 -7.14 -3.42 21.90
N GLN A 149 -6.14 -4.06 22.52
CA GLN A 149 -5.00 -3.34 23.08
C GLN A 149 -4.32 -2.54 21.96
N PRO A 150 -3.96 -1.26 22.20
CA PRO A 150 -3.27 -0.45 21.22
C PRO A 150 -2.02 -1.17 20.69
N MET A 151 -1.77 -1.09 19.38
CA MET A 151 -0.64 -1.80 18.80
C MET A 151 0.70 -1.19 19.27
N PRO A 152 1.62 -1.99 19.86
CA PRO A 152 2.93 -1.53 20.29
C PRO A 152 3.79 -1.02 19.13
N TRP A 153 4.71 -0.11 19.43
CA TRP A 153 5.56 0.54 18.44
C TRP A 153 6.40 -0.43 17.60
N GLU A 154 6.97 -1.47 18.23
CA GLU A 154 7.80 -2.45 17.53
C GLU A 154 7.00 -3.21 16.47
N LYS A 155 5.72 -3.48 16.73
CA LYS A 155 4.82 -4.09 15.74
C LYS A 155 4.53 -3.12 14.59
N ARG A 156 4.29 -1.84 14.88
CA ARG A 156 4.07 -0.80 13.84
C ARG A 156 5.28 -0.67 12.92
N LEU A 157 6.49 -0.61 13.48
CA LEU A 157 7.74 -0.59 12.70
C LEU A 157 7.92 -1.84 11.84
N LYS A 158 7.66 -3.02 12.40
CA LYS A 158 7.74 -4.28 11.67
C LYS A 158 6.76 -4.31 10.50
N ILE A 159 5.52 -3.82 10.69
CA ILE A 159 4.52 -3.70 9.63
C ILE A 159 5.01 -2.75 8.54
N ALA A 160 5.44 -1.54 8.91
CA ALA A 160 5.97 -0.57 7.97
C ALA A 160 7.09 -1.14 7.10
N ARG A 161 8.06 -1.85 7.73
CA ARG A 161 9.17 -2.48 7.00
C ARG A 161 8.70 -3.58 6.05
N GLN A 162 7.73 -4.40 6.44
CA GLN A 162 7.21 -5.47 5.59
C GLN A 162 6.44 -4.92 4.40
N ILE A 163 5.63 -3.87 4.59
CA ILE A 163 4.94 -3.18 3.50
C ILE A 163 5.93 -2.44 2.58
N ALA A 164 6.94 -1.77 3.13
CA ALA A 164 7.99 -1.15 2.33
C ALA A 164 8.68 -2.15 1.40
N HIS A 165 8.91 -3.37 1.90
CA HIS A 165 9.50 -4.45 1.12
C HIS A 165 8.59 -4.91 -0.03
N VAL A 166 7.27 -5.03 0.20
CA VAL A 166 6.30 -5.35 -0.87
C VAL A 166 6.34 -4.29 -1.97
N ILE A 167 6.33 -3.01 -1.60
CA ILE A 167 6.32 -1.91 -2.57
C ILE A 167 7.66 -1.86 -3.33
N SER A 168 8.78 -2.04 -2.62
CA SER A 168 10.09 -2.20 -3.26
C SER A 168 10.11 -3.35 -4.26
N TYR A 169 9.42 -4.46 -3.96
CA TYR A 169 9.29 -5.60 -4.87
C TYR A 169 8.46 -5.24 -6.11
N LEU A 170 7.30 -4.57 -5.94
CA LEU A 170 6.48 -4.07 -7.05
C LEU A 170 7.26 -3.18 -8.03
N HIS A 171 8.14 -2.34 -7.49
CA HIS A 171 8.96 -1.39 -8.27
C HIS A 171 10.11 -2.09 -9.01
N THR A 172 10.72 -3.11 -8.41
CA THR A 172 12.03 -3.62 -8.89
C THR A 172 12.05 -5.05 -9.41
N ALA A 173 11.09 -5.90 -9.01
CA ALA A 173 11.13 -7.33 -9.34
C ALA A 173 10.54 -7.66 -10.72
N PHE A 174 9.87 -6.71 -11.36
CA PHE A 174 9.21 -6.89 -12.65
C PHE A 174 9.86 -6.05 -13.74
N HIS A 175 9.77 -6.50 -15.00
CA HIS A 175 10.26 -5.74 -16.15
C HIS A 175 9.56 -4.39 -16.36
N ARG A 176 8.37 -4.25 -15.77
CA ARG A 176 7.54 -3.05 -15.76
C ARG A 176 7.21 -2.76 -14.30
N PRO A 177 7.76 -1.69 -13.70
CA PRO A 177 7.44 -1.31 -12.34
C PRO A 177 5.92 -1.14 -12.18
N VAL A 178 5.35 -1.72 -11.12
CA VAL A 178 3.94 -1.57 -10.77
C VAL A 178 3.79 -0.53 -9.67
N ILE A 179 3.01 0.51 -9.93
CA ILE A 179 2.70 1.57 -8.96
C ILE A 179 1.38 1.23 -8.29
N HIS A 180 1.38 1.04 -6.97
CA HIS A 180 0.22 0.61 -6.20
C HIS A 180 -0.88 1.67 -6.15
N MET A 181 -0.51 2.94 -5.96
CA MET A 181 -1.36 4.14 -5.88
C MET A 181 -2.20 4.31 -4.60
N THR A 182 -2.62 3.22 -3.96
CA THR A 182 -3.50 3.22 -2.76
C THR A 182 -2.79 2.64 -1.52
N ILE A 183 -1.69 3.26 -1.09
CA ILE A 183 -0.98 2.81 0.13
C ILE A 183 -1.48 3.63 1.33
N ASP A 184 -2.25 2.98 2.19
CA ASP A 184 -2.79 3.51 3.45
C ASP A 184 -3.18 2.36 4.40
N MET A 185 -3.66 2.67 5.60
CA MET A 185 -4.11 1.66 6.55
C MET A 185 -5.31 0.82 6.10
N TYR A 186 -6.12 1.29 5.15
CA TYR A 186 -7.28 0.56 4.62
C TYR A 186 -6.90 -0.49 3.57
N SER A 187 -5.75 -0.29 2.90
CA SER A 187 -5.17 -1.23 1.94
C SER A 187 -4.45 -2.41 2.58
N ILE A 188 -4.24 -2.42 3.90
CA ILE A 188 -3.46 -3.43 4.61
C ILE A 188 -4.37 -4.22 5.56
N LEU A 189 -4.40 -5.54 5.37
CA LEU A 189 -5.05 -6.46 6.30
C LEU A 189 -4.03 -7.18 7.18
N LEU A 190 -4.49 -7.72 8.29
CA LEU A 190 -3.67 -8.49 9.23
C LEU A 190 -4.20 -9.92 9.33
N ASP A 191 -3.30 -10.88 9.13
CA ASP A 191 -3.62 -12.28 9.40
C ASP A 191 -3.69 -12.56 10.91
N GLU A 192 -3.98 -13.81 11.28
CA GLU A 192 -4.11 -14.28 12.67
C GLU A 192 -2.86 -14.02 13.54
N HIS A 193 -1.70 -13.77 12.92
CA HIS A 193 -0.43 -13.53 13.59
C HIS A 193 0.01 -12.06 13.54
N ASP A 194 -0.90 -11.14 13.19
CA ASP A 194 -0.60 -9.72 12.93
C ASP A 194 0.44 -9.51 11.82
N VAL A 195 0.55 -10.45 10.86
CA VAL A 195 1.40 -10.25 9.69
C VAL A 195 0.62 -9.44 8.65
N PRO A 196 1.15 -8.31 8.16
CA PRO A 196 0.48 -7.46 7.20
C PRO A 196 0.41 -8.09 5.81
N LYS A 197 -0.74 -7.88 5.17
CA LYS A 197 -1.11 -8.30 3.82
C LYS A 197 -1.54 -7.07 3.03
N LEU A 198 -0.69 -6.59 2.13
CA LEU A 198 -1.05 -5.51 1.20
C LEU A 198 -2.12 -6.01 0.23
N SER A 199 -3.12 -5.18 -0.04
CA SER A 199 -4.26 -5.47 -0.90
C SER A 199 -4.69 -4.21 -1.66
N ASN A 200 -5.78 -4.31 -2.44
CA ASN A 200 -6.43 -3.17 -3.08
C ASN A 200 -5.65 -2.60 -4.28
N PHE A 201 -5.28 -3.46 -5.22
CA PHE A 201 -4.57 -3.09 -6.45
C PHE A 201 -5.51 -2.56 -7.56
N LEU A 202 -6.71 -2.07 -7.18
CA LEU A 202 -7.77 -1.66 -8.11
C LEU A 202 -7.28 -0.63 -9.14
N ILE A 203 -6.57 0.41 -8.68
CA ILE A 203 -6.10 1.52 -9.52
C ILE A 203 -4.59 1.47 -9.79
N SER A 204 -3.94 0.34 -9.49
CA SER A 204 -2.50 0.19 -9.72
C SER A 204 -2.18 0.20 -11.22
N VAL A 205 -1.02 0.74 -11.58
CA VAL A 205 -0.62 0.88 -12.99
C VAL A 205 0.80 0.40 -13.20
N ALA A 206 1.05 -0.25 -14.35
CA ALA A 206 2.38 -0.71 -14.71
C ALA A 206 3.06 0.28 -15.68
N ILE A 207 4.19 0.84 -15.28
CA ILE A 207 4.99 1.71 -16.14
C ILE A 207 5.42 0.93 -17.40
N PRO A 208 5.22 1.47 -18.62
CA PRO A 208 5.66 0.81 -19.84
C PRO A 208 7.18 0.58 -19.86
N LYS A 209 7.61 -0.46 -20.57
CA LYS A 209 9.03 -0.80 -20.65
C LYS A 209 9.81 0.34 -21.31
N GLY A 210 10.85 0.83 -20.64
CA GLY A 210 11.70 1.92 -21.14
C GLY A 210 11.23 3.32 -20.74
N GLU A 211 10.04 3.43 -20.14
CA GLU A 211 9.50 4.69 -19.63
C GLU A 211 9.79 4.85 -18.14
N THR A 212 9.74 6.08 -17.66
CA THR A 212 9.91 6.42 -16.23
C THR A 212 8.60 6.84 -15.55
N ASP A 213 7.55 7.07 -16.34
CA ASP A 213 6.24 7.51 -15.89
C ASP A 213 5.11 6.90 -16.74
N VAL A 214 3.88 7.02 -16.25
CA VAL A 214 2.68 6.56 -16.96
C VAL A 214 1.48 7.42 -16.57
N GLU A 215 0.55 7.64 -17.51
CA GLU A 215 -0.74 8.26 -17.21
C GLU A 215 -1.61 7.32 -16.36
N ALA A 216 -2.31 7.87 -15.38
CA ALA A 216 -3.26 7.12 -14.55
C ALA A 216 -4.68 7.68 -14.70
N TYR A 217 -5.67 6.96 -14.17
CA TYR A 217 -7.08 7.33 -14.28
C TYR A 217 -7.35 8.74 -13.72
N GLU A 218 -7.79 9.65 -14.59
CA GLU A 218 -7.97 11.07 -14.28
C GLU A 218 -8.93 11.31 -13.09
N GLY A 219 -9.91 10.42 -12.90
CA GLY A 219 -10.84 10.48 -11.76
C GLY A 219 -10.16 10.43 -10.39
N ILE A 220 -8.91 10.00 -10.30
CA ILE A 220 -8.11 9.99 -9.06
C ILE A 220 -7.79 11.41 -8.58
N ARG A 221 -7.73 12.43 -9.46
CA ARG A 221 -7.20 13.77 -9.09
C ARG A 221 -7.99 14.49 -8.00
N ASN A 222 -9.28 14.18 -7.89
CA ASN A 222 -10.19 14.76 -6.91
C ASN A 222 -10.41 13.85 -5.68
N THR A 223 -9.59 12.80 -5.54
CA THR A 223 -9.62 11.87 -4.41
C THR A 223 -8.44 12.10 -3.47
N ARG A 224 -8.48 11.49 -2.28
CA ARG A 224 -7.34 11.45 -1.35
C ARG A 224 -6.10 10.75 -1.91
N TYR A 225 -6.26 9.96 -2.97
CA TYR A 225 -5.14 9.26 -3.62
C TYR A 225 -4.33 10.17 -4.57
N CYS A 226 -4.75 11.41 -4.81
CA CYS A 226 -4.01 12.36 -5.63
C CYS A 226 -2.72 12.84 -4.93
N THR A 227 -1.54 12.61 -5.54
CA THR A 227 -0.26 13.19 -5.09
C THR A 227 0.00 14.53 -5.78
N PRO A 228 0.91 15.38 -5.25
CA PRO A 228 1.21 16.68 -5.86
C PRO A 228 1.63 16.60 -7.33
N GLU A 229 2.54 15.68 -7.66
CA GLU A 229 3.02 15.49 -9.03
C GLU A 229 1.96 14.94 -9.98
N PHE A 230 1.08 14.06 -9.48
CA PHE A 230 -0.04 13.55 -10.27
C PHE A 230 -1.06 14.66 -10.52
N ARG A 231 -1.35 15.51 -9.53
CA ARG A 231 -2.22 16.68 -9.70
C ARG A 231 -1.69 17.63 -10.76
N ALA A 232 -0.38 17.82 -10.83
CA ALA A 232 0.24 18.73 -11.79
C ALA A 232 0.29 18.15 -13.21
N SER A 233 0.64 16.86 -13.36
CA SER A 233 1.01 16.28 -14.65
C SER A 233 0.05 15.22 -15.21
N GLY A 234 -0.76 14.59 -14.36
CA GLY A 234 -1.53 13.38 -14.73
C GLY A 234 -0.71 12.12 -14.84
N LYS A 235 0.58 12.21 -14.53
CA LYS A 235 1.52 11.10 -14.62
C LYS A 235 1.94 10.65 -13.23
N VAL A 236 2.18 9.35 -13.11
CA VAL A 236 2.64 8.72 -11.88
C VAL A 236 3.96 8.01 -12.12
N THR A 237 4.74 7.89 -11.05
CA THR A 237 6.05 7.24 -11.04
C THR A 237 6.16 6.36 -9.79
N GLU A 238 7.26 5.63 -9.63
CA GLU A 238 7.59 4.94 -8.37
C GLU A 238 7.56 5.89 -7.16
N LYS A 239 7.86 7.18 -7.37
CA LYS A 239 7.86 8.20 -6.32
C LYS A 239 6.46 8.54 -5.82
N THR A 240 5.42 8.21 -6.57
CA THR A 240 4.03 8.35 -6.16
C THR A 240 3.72 7.41 -4.99
N ASP A 241 4.16 6.15 -5.08
CA ASP A 241 4.05 5.20 -3.97
C ASP A 241 4.93 5.58 -2.77
N VAL A 242 6.10 6.17 -3.00
CA VAL A 242 6.97 6.66 -1.91
C VAL A 242 6.25 7.73 -1.08
N TYR A 243 5.55 8.67 -1.74
CA TYR A 243 4.76 9.68 -1.05
C TYR A 243 3.61 9.06 -0.24
N LYS A 244 2.89 8.11 -0.84
CA LYS A 244 1.79 7.41 -0.15
C LYS A 244 2.29 6.58 1.04
N PHE A 245 3.44 5.93 0.89
CA PHE A 245 4.09 5.22 1.98
C PHE A 245 4.54 6.16 3.11
N GLY A 246 5.03 7.37 2.79
CA GLY A 246 5.28 8.42 3.79
C GLY A 246 4.02 8.82 4.57
N GLY A 247 2.87 8.88 3.88
CA GLY A 247 1.56 9.01 4.52
C GLY A 247 1.23 7.86 5.47
N LEU A 248 1.38 6.60 5.03
CA LEU A 248 1.18 5.43 5.89
C LEU A 248 2.09 5.44 7.13
N LEU A 249 3.37 5.82 6.98
CA LEU A 249 4.28 5.98 8.11
C LEU A 249 3.77 7.04 9.09
N LEU A 250 3.27 8.17 8.60
CA LEU A 250 2.69 9.23 9.42
C LEU A 250 1.44 8.73 10.19
N GLU A 251 0.58 7.94 9.55
CA GLU A 251 -0.58 7.34 10.21
C GLU A 251 -0.14 6.39 11.34
N LEU A 252 0.85 5.53 11.07
CA LEU A 252 1.40 4.62 12.08
C LEU A 252 2.07 5.35 13.24
N PHE A 253 2.72 6.48 12.94
CA PHE A 253 3.43 7.31 13.91
C PHE A 253 2.49 8.08 14.84
N THR A 254 1.38 8.60 14.28
CA THR A 254 0.48 9.52 14.99
C THR A 254 -0.81 8.87 15.50
N GLY A 255 -1.13 7.66 15.01
CA GLY A 255 -2.39 6.98 15.32
C GLY A 255 -3.61 7.67 14.74
N LYS A 256 -3.44 8.50 13.70
CA LYS A 256 -4.50 9.33 13.11
C LYS A 256 -4.43 9.29 11.59
N ASP A 257 -5.57 9.53 10.93
CA ASP A 257 -5.65 9.59 9.47
C ASP A 257 -4.77 10.72 8.91
N SER A 258 -3.99 10.44 7.85
CA SER A 258 -3.03 11.39 7.29
C SER A 258 -3.69 12.66 6.76
N ASP A 259 -4.90 12.55 6.22
CA ASP A 259 -5.64 13.69 5.66
C ASP A 259 -6.09 14.66 6.76
N VAL A 260 -6.25 14.16 7.99
CA VAL A 260 -6.53 14.98 9.17
C VAL A 260 -5.24 15.60 9.72
N ILE A 261 -4.20 14.79 9.93
CA ILE A 261 -2.95 15.25 10.55
C ILE A 261 -2.23 16.31 9.73
N THR A 262 -2.17 16.12 8.41
CA THR A 262 -1.46 17.05 7.52
C THR A 262 -2.08 18.44 7.49
N GLN A 263 -3.33 18.58 7.90
CA GLN A 263 -4.01 19.88 8.00
C GLN A 263 -3.72 20.63 9.29
N LEU A 264 -3.22 19.94 10.33
CA LEU A 264 -2.96 20.56 11.62
C LEU A 264 -1.78 21.55 11.54
N PRO A 265 -1.87 22.73 12.21
CA PRO A 265 -0.79 23.73 12.21
C PRO A 265 0.55 23.17 12.69
N ILE A 266 0.50 22.26 13.65
CA ILE A 266 1.66 21.59 14.23
C ILE A 266 2.46 20.80 13.18
N TYR A 267 1.80 20.02 12.33
CA TYR A 267 2.44 19.27 11.26
C TYR A 267 2.98 20.22 10.19
N LYS A 268 2.20 21.24 9.81
CA LYS A 268 2.64 22.26 8.84
C LYS A 268 3.90 23.00 9.31
N SER A 269 3.97 23.33 10.61
CA SER A 269 5.14 23.93 11.25
C SER A 269 6.35 22.99 11.20
N LEU A 270 6.15 21.72 11.55
CA LEU A 270 7.19 20.70 11.52
C LEU A 270 7.76 20.46 10.11
N VAL A 271 6.92 20.50 9.08
CA VAL A 271 7.36 20.44 7.67
C VAL A 271 8.15 21.69 7.26
N ALA A 272 7.74 22.87 7.73
CA ALA A 272 8.38 24.14 7.42
C ALA A 272 9.72 24.33 8.16
N TYR A 273 9.83 23.84 9.40
CA TYR A 273 10.95 24.06 10.30
C TYR A 273 11.44 22.74 10.96
N PRO A 274 11.90 21.75 10.15
CA PRO A 274 12.25 20.42 10.67
C PRO A 274 13.41 20.43 11.67
N ALA A 275 14.28 21.45 11.63
CA ALA A 275 15.43 21.58 12.51
C ALA A 275 15.10 21.99 13.96
N GLN A 276 13.84 22.33 14.27
CA GLN A 276 13.47 22.82 15.61
C GLN A 276 13.21 21.69 16.63
N GLY A 277 13.22 20.41 16.23
CA GLY A 277 13.38 19.21 17.08
C GLY A 277 12.37 18.96 18.22
N SER A 278 11.51 19.91 18.57
CA SER A 278 10.78 19.92 19.84
C SER A 278 9.35 19.37 19.77
N CYS A 279 8.94 18.78 18.65
CA CYS A 279 7.51 18.54 18.36
C CYS A 279 7.14 17.05 18.22
N ILE A 280 8.11 16.11 18.27
CA ILE A 280 7.82 14.66 18.16
C ILE A 280 6.77 14.22 19.18
N ASN A 281 6.97 14.58 20.45
CA ASN A 281 6.09 14.18 21.55
C ASN A 281 4.67 14.74 21.43
N GLU A 282 4.46 15.76 20.61
CA GLU A 282 3.15 16.39 20.40
C GLU A 282 2.33 15.70 19.30
N ILE A 283 2.99 15.00 18.38
CA ILE A 283 2.34 14.32 17.25
C ILE A 283 2.36 12.79 17.37
N VAL A 284 3.32 12.21 18.10
CA VAL A 284 3.39 10.76 18.35
C VAL A 284 2.12 10.27 19.01
N ASP A 285 1.64 9.10 18.56
CA ASP A 285 0.52 8.42 19.19
C ASP A 285 0.83 8.16 20.68
N PRO A 286 0.03 8.67 21.63
CA PRO A 286 0.24 8.42 23.06
C PRO A 286 0.29 6.93 23.42
N ALA A 287 -0.35 6.06 22.64
CA ALA A 287 -0.29 4.62 22.81
C ALA A 287 1.12 4.03 22.62
N ILE A 288 1.99 4.69 21.83
CA ILE A 288 3.39 4.30 21.67
C ILE A 288 4.18 4.54 22.96
N MET A 289 3.79 5.58 23.72
CA MET A 289 4.48 6.00 24.95
C MET A 289 3.89 5.34 26.22
N ALA A 290 2.71 4.72 26.11
CA ALA A 290 1.94 4.20 27.24
C ALA A 290 2.63 3.05 28.01
N ASP A 291 3.54 2.31 27.37
CA ASP A 291 4.24 1.17 27.99
C ASP A 291 5.35 1.59 28.99
N GLY A 292 5.54 2.89 29.23
CA GLY A 292 6.52 3.41 30.21
C GLY A 292 7.99 3.18 29.83
N LYS A 293 8.25 2.74 28.58
CA LYS A 293 9.58 2.46 28.03
C LYS A 293 10.17 3.66 27.28
N GLU A 294 10.02 4.87 27.82
CA GLU A 294 10.72 6.01 27.26
C GLU A 294 12.23 5.78 27.42
N SER A 295 12.89 5.53 26.31
CA SER A 295 14.31 5.23 26.27
C SER A 295 14.98 6.07 25.19
N ALA A 296 16.26 6.36 25.37
CA ALA A 296 17.06 7.03 24.34
C ALA A 296 17.06 6.26 23.01
N SER A 297 16.76 4.96 23.01
CA SER A 297 16.62 4.17 21.79
C SER A 297 15.29 4.41 21.10
N LEU A 298 14.19 4.43 21.85
CA LEU A 298 12.86 4.73 21.31
C LEU A 298 12.84 6.13 20.69
N GLN A 299 13.35 7.13 21.41
CA GLN A 299 13.41 8.51 20.92
C GLN A 299 14.23 8.63 19.63
N ARG A 300 15.37 7.92 19.52
CA ARG A 300 16.15 7.86 18.26
C ARG A 300 15.37 7.21 17.11
N GLN A 301 14.64 6.12 17.37
CA GLN A 301 13.81 5.48 16.35
C GLN A 301 12.68 6.41 15.89
N LEU A 302 12.01 7.09 16.82
CA LEU A 302 10.93 8.02 16.51
C LEU A 302 11.43 9.19 15.66
N GLN A 303 12.58 9.77 16.02
CA GLN A 303 13.20 10.83 15.21
C GLN A 303 13.57 10.35 13.82
N ALA A 304 14.23 9.18 13.70
CA ALA A 304 14.61 8.64 12.39
C ALA A 304 13.39 8.33 11.50
N VAL A 305 12.29 7.82 12.07
CA VAL A 305 11.04 7.62 11.32
C VAL A 305 10.42 8.95 10.92
N LEU A 306 10.44 9.96 11.78
CA LEU A 306 9.95 11.29 11.44
C LEU A 306 10.73 11.88 10.26
N ASP A 307 12.05 11.80 10.28
CA ASP A 307 12.91 12.27 9.19
C ASP A 307 12.60 11.51 7.89
N LEU A 308 12.36 10.20 7.99
CA LEU A 308 11.97 9.36 6.86
C LEU A 308 10.58 9.73 6.30
N ILE A 309 9.60 10.05 7.16
CA ILE A 309 8.30 10.58 6.75
C ILE A 309 8.50 11.86 5.95
N LEU A 310 9.25 12.83 6.49
CA LEU A 310 9.44 14.15 5.90
C LEU A 310 10.16 14.12 4.55
N ILE A 311 11.09 13.19 4.35
CA ILE A 311 11.76 13.03 3.05
C ILE A 311 10.88 12.27 2.04
N CYS A 312 10.07 11.30 2.48
CA CYS A 312 9.13 10.58 1.62
C CYS A 312 7.99 11.47 1.13
N THR A 313 7.53 12.43 1.95
CA THR A 313 6.41 13.33 1.62
C THR A 313 6.83 14.67 1.03
N LYS A 314 8.05 14.79 0.45
CA LYS A 314 8.47 16.02 -0.25
C LYS A 314 7.60 16.29 -1.47
N GLU A 315 7.28 17.56 -1.71
CA GLU A 315 6.55 18.01 -2.90
C GLU A 315 7.25 17.57 -4.20
N ASP A 316 8.56 17.81 -4.30
CA ASP A 316 9.37 17.37 -5.44
C ASP A 316 9.66 15.85 -5.37
N PRO A 317 9.16 15.05 -6.32
CA PRO A 317 9.38 13.60 -6.36
C PRO A 317 10.85 13.19 -6.45
N GLN A 318 11.70 14.02 -7.07
CA GLN A 318 13.13 13.72 -7.24
C GLN A 318 13.91 13.78 -5.92
N ARG A 319 13.34 14.44 -4.89
CA ARG A 319 13.94 14.52 -3.55
C ARG A 319 13.54 13.36 -2.64
N ARG A 320 12.55 12.56 -3.05
CA ARG A 320 12.10 11.39 -2.28
C ARG A 320 13.08 10.23 -2.50
N PRO A 321 13.34 9.36 -1.51
CA PRO A 321 14.16 8.16 -1.69
C PRO A 321 13.50 7.13 -2.63
N SER A 322 14.18 6.03 -2.96
CA SER A 322 13.53 4.85 -3.55
C SER A 322 12.91 3.97 -2.47
N MET A 323 11.93 3.12 -2.80
CA MET A 323 11.39 2.17 -1.81
C MET A 323 12.40 1.11 -1.35
N VAL A 324 13.44 0.85 -2.16
CA VAL A 324 14.60 0.04 -1.75
C VAL A 324 15.33 0.72 -0.59
N ASP A 325 15.59 2.02 -0.69
CA ASP A 325 16.30 2.79 0.33
C ASP A 325 15.44 2.94 1.60
N VAL A 326 14.14 3.24 1.44
CA VAL A 326 13.18 3.27 2.55
C VAL A 326 13.15 1.93 3.30
N THR A 327 13.14 0.81 2.58
CA THR A 327 13.15 -0.53 3.21
C THR A 327 14.45 -0.80 3.97
N LYS A 328 15.59 -0.34 3.44
CA LYS A 328 16.90 -0.45 4.12
C LYS A 328 16.92 0.40 5.39
N GLU A 329 16.43 1.63 5.30
CA GLU A 329 16.39 2.58 6.42
C GLU A 329 15.54 2.04 7.57
N LEU A 330 14.30 1.61 7.28
CA LEU A 330 13.42 1.00 8.28
C LEU A 330 14.04 -0.23 8.96
N ARG A 331 14.82 -1.03 8.22
CA ARG A 331 15.56 -2.17 8.79
C ARG A 331 16.69 -1.72 9.73
N GLN A 332 17.35 -0.59 9.45
CA GLN A 332 18.39 -0.04 10.33
C GLN A 332 17.77 0.52 11.61
N ILE A 333 16.69 1.30 11.47
CA ILE A 333 15.89 1.84 12.57
C ILE A 333 15.42 0.71 13.51
N GLU A 334 14.81 -0.35 12.97
CA GLU A 334 14.34 -1.51 13.76
C GLU A 334 15.47 -2.18 14.55
N ARG A 335 16.70 -2.22 13.99
CA ARG A 335 17.86 -2.85 14.61
C ARG A 335 18.60 -1.96 15.62
N ASN A 336 18.17 -0.70 15.81
CA ASN A 336 18.80 0.27 16.71
C ASN A 336 20.31 0.44 16.46
N ARG A 337 20.79 0.23 15.22
CA ARG A 337 22.21 0.38 14.90
C ARG A 337 22.51 1.86 14.72
N PRO A 338 23.56 2.41 15.37
CA PRO A 338 24.00 3.78 15.10
C PRO A 338 24.38 3.91 13.63
N ASP A 339 24.02 5.05 13.02
CA ASP A 339 24.21 5.33 11.60
C ASP A 339 25.63 4.99 11.11
N LYS A 340 25.70 4.36 9.93
CA LYS A 340 26.65 4.83 8.92
C LYS A 340 25.87 5.83 8.06
N PRO A 341 26.44 7.00 7.73
CA PRO A 341 25.76 7.99 6.90
C PRO A 341 25.24 7.35 5.61
N VAL A 342 23.95 7.55 5.32
CA VAL A 342 23.36 7.15 4.05
C VAL A 342 23.76 8.22 3.03
N CYS A 343 24.68 7.86 2.13
CA CYS A 343 25.03 8.69 0.99
C CYS A 343 23.92 8.54 -0.05
N ILE A 344 23.09 9.58 -0.22
CA ILE A 344 22.18 9.66 -1.36
C ILE A 344 22.88 10.44 -2.45
N LEU A 345 23.23 9.75 -3.54
CA LEU A 345 23.68 10.39 -4.77
C LEU A 345 22.45 11.00 -5.46
N ASN A 346 22.46 12.32 -5.64
CA ASN A 346 21.46 12.97 -6.49
C ASN A 346 21.81 12.74 -7.98
N ASN A 347 20.86 12.99 -8.88
CA ASN A 347 21.05 12.85 -10.33
C ASN A 347 22.09 13.83 -10.93
N LYS A 348 22.70 14.69 -10.11
CA LYS A 348 23.81 15.57 -10.47
C LYS A 348 25.19 15.06 -9.99
N GLY A 349 25.23 13.87 -9.38
CA GLY A 349 26.47 13.28 -8.86
C GLY A 349 26.96 13.90 -7.54
N GLU A 350 26.14 14.70 -6.87
CA GLU A 350 26.49 15.28 -5.57
C GLU A 350 26.06 14.34 -4.44
N LEU A 351 26.97 14.08 -3.50
CA LEU A 351 26.68 13.35 -2.28
C LEU A 351 25.89 14.26 -1.32
N SER A 352 24.66 13.85 -1.00
CA SER A 352 23.94 14.36 0.18
C SER A 352 24.16 13.39 1.33
N ILE A 353 24.77 13.87 2.42
CA ILE A 353 24.90 13.12 3.66
C ILE A 353 23.71 13.48 4.55
N ILE A 354 22.84 12.51 4.83
CA ILE A 354 21.86 12.62 5.89
C ILE A 354 22.54 12.05 7.14
N SER A 355 22.81 12.90 8.13
CA SER A 355 23.19 12.45 9.47
C SER A 355 22.03 12.75 10.43
N ALA A 356 21.95 12.00 11.53
CA ALA A 356 21.03 12.24 12.66
C ALA A 356 21.06 13.68 13.24
N TYR A 357 21.92 14.58 12.74
CA TYR A 357 22.02 15.98 13.12
C TYR A 357 21.78 16.93 11.93
N GLY A 358 20.61 16.82 11.29
CA GLY A 358 20.16 17.81 10.30
C GLY A 358 21.04 17.93 9.05
N ILE A 359 20.59 18.75 8.11
CA ILE A 359 21.27 18.99 6.83
C ILE A 359 22.53 19.82 7.12
N SER A 360 23.72 19.22 7.10
CA SER A 360 24.95 20.01 7.00
C SER A 360 25.11 20.51 5.57
N GLN A 361 25.38 21.81 5.42
CA GLN A 361 25.61 22.45 4.12
C GLN A 361 26.65 21.72 3.28
N SER A 362 26.46 21.77 1.96
CA SER A 362 27.39 21.27 0.95
C SER A 362 28.79 21.85 1.14
N HIS A 363 29.76 21.03 1.54
CA HIS A 363 31.17 21.37 1.39
C HIS A 363 31.67 20.82 0.06
N ARG A 364 32.10 21.71 -0.85
CA ARG A 364 33.00 21.35 -1.94
C ARG A 364 34.32 20.90 -1.31
N PHE A 365 34.58 19.60 -1.28
CA PHE A 365 35.93 19.09 -1.03
C PHE A 365 36.76 19.26 -2.30
N ALA A 366 37.33 20.45 -2.47
CA ALA A 366 38.56 20.60 -3.23
C ALA A 366 39.70 20.71 -2.22
N GLN A 367 40.76 19.93 -2.44
CA GLN A 367 42.03 19.90 -1.68
C GLN A 367 42.01 19.25 -0.29
N ALA A 368 42.11 17.92 -0.29
CA ALA A 368 42.84 17.16 0.74
C ALA A 368 43.30 15.82 0.14
N GLY A 369 44.09 15.91 -0.93
CA GLY A 369 44.66 14.77 -1.62
C GLY A 369 46.17 14.93 -1.70
N GLU A 370 46.85 14.94 -0.55
CA GLU A 370 48.33 14.84 -0.54
C GLU A 370 48.94 14.26 0.75
N GLU A 371 48.19 14.04 1.84
CA GLU A 371 48.80 13.54 3.11
C GLU A 371 48.65 12.03 3.40
N LEU A 372 48.08 11.23 2.50
CA LEU A 372 47.87 9.78 2.72
C LEU A 372 48.76 8.85 1.87
N LEU A 373 49.79 9.36 1.19
CA LEU A 373 50.76 8.55 0.43
C LEU A 373 52.14 8.44 1.09
N GLY A 374 52.29 8.86 2.36
CA GLY A 374 53.58 8.87 3.07
C GLY A 374 53.91 7.64 3.92
N SER A 375 53.00 6.67 4.09
CA SER A 375 53.18 5.58 5.06
C SER A 375 52.85 4.20 4.51
N LEU A 376 53.53 3.80 3.43
CA LEU A 376 53.72 2.38 3.04
C LEU A 376 54.82 2.28 1.97
N ARG A 377 56.08 2.23 2.41
CA ARG A 377 57.20 1.65 1.66
C ARG A 377 58.12 0.90 2.62
N ILE A 378 57.97 -0.43 2.67
CA ILE A 378 59.08 -1.38 2.72
C ILE A 378 58.95 -2.19 1.44
#